data_AF-A0A2T2WHP8-F1
#
_entry.id   AF-A0A2T2WHP8-F1
#
_cell.length_a   1.000
_cell.length_b   1.000
_cell.length_c   1.000
_cell.angle_alpha   90.00
_cell.angle_beta   90.00
_cell.angle_gamma   90.00
#
_symmetry.space_group_name_H-M   'P 1'
#
loop_
_entity.id
_entity.type
_entity.pdbx_description
1 polymer ?
#
loop_
_entity_poly.entity_id
_entity_poly.type
_entity_poly.pdbx_seq_one_letter_code
_entity_poly.pdbx_strand_id
1 'polypeptide(L)'
;MQFLRVANSSDLGAAVDQIKTPDAFVIEELPTNHDGHFRKYCWILVDKKWYPWHRVAASSGKVDAFSSDLSVSAKSRSDDARFLHDPEAEMGTTAIRTLEQFATLLRFDFGGVDCDVDDAGRLMIFEANATMAVLPPGQRQCGTTVDPLTQSL
;
A
#
# COMPACT_ATOMS: atom_id res chain seq x y z
N MET A 1 12.29 -10.04 1.33
CA MET A 1 12.73 -8.81 2.03
C MET A 1 12.62 -9.05 3.54
N GLN A 2 13.70 -8.83 4.30
CA GLN A 2 13.69 -9.01 5.76
C GLN A 2 13.49 -7.63 6.41
N PHE A 3 12.41 -7.47 7.17
CA PHE A 3 12.20 -6.30 8.02
C PHE A 3 12.51 -6.66 9.46
N LEU A 4 13.33 -5.85 10.12
CA LEU A 4 13.67 -5.93 11.53
C LEU A 4 13.08 -4.71 12.23
N ARG A 5 12.23 -4.93 13.23
CA ARG A 5 11.69 -3.86 14.06
C ARG A 5 12.56 -3.73 15.31
N VAL A 6 13.07 -2.52 15.57
CA VAL A 6 13.90 -2.20 16.73
C VAL A 6 13.12 -1.21 17.60
N ALA A 7 12.61 -1.69 18.74
CA ALA A 7 11.79 -0.87 19.64
C ALA A 7 12.64 0.01 20.57
N ASN A 8 13.81 -0.49 20.97
CA ASN A 8 14.71 0.21 21.89
C ASN A 8 16.10 0.34 21.29
N SER A 9 16.78 1.45 21.61
CA SER A 9 18.16 1.68 21.16
C SER A 9 19.14 0.60 21.61
N SER A 10 18.88 -0.05 22.77
CA SER A 10 19.66 -1.19 23.26
C SER A 10 19.65 -2.40 22.32
N ASP A 11 18.60 -2.54 21.52
CA ASP A 11 18.37 -3.72 20.68
C ASP A 11 18.99 -3.54 19.28
N LEU A 12 19.48 -2.33 18.96
CA LEU A 12 19.99 -1.99 17.63
C LEU A 12 21.21 -2.84 17.23
N GLY A 13 22.14 -3.09 18.16
CA GLY A 13 23.33 -3.91 17.87
C GLY A 13 22.95 -5.33 17.44
N ALA A 14 22.05 -5.97 18.20
CA ALA A 14 21.56 -7.31 17.88
C ALA A 14 20.74 -7.36 16.57
N ALA A 15 20.10 -6.26 16.18
CA ALA A 15 19.41 -6.16 14.90
C ALA A 15 20.41 -6.01 13.74
N VAL A 16 21.47 -5.22 13.90
CA VAL A 16 22.53 -5.05 12.88
C VAL A 16 23.24 -6.37 12.60
N ASP A 17 23.52 -7.18 13.63
CA ASP A 17 24.16 -8.49 13.47
C ASP A 17 23.34 -9.48 12.62
N GLN A 18 22.04 -9.25 12.45
CA GLN A 18 21.16 -10.06 11.61
C GLN A 18 21.18 -9.65 10.13
N ILE A 19 21.74 -8.48 9.80
CA ILE A 19 21.79 -7.94 8.45
C ILE A 19 22.96 -8.59 7.70
N LYS A 20 22.65 -9.31 6.63
CA LYS A 20 23.65 -10.05 5.82
C LYS A 20 24.07 -9.30 4.56
N THR A 21 23.57 -8.08 4.38
CA THR A 21 23.88 -7.18 3.26
C THR A 21 24.83 -6.08 3.73
N PRO A 22 25.66 -5.52 2.84
CA PRO A 22 26.58 -4.43 3.20
C PRO A 22 25.83 -3.14 3.59
N ASP A 23 24.64 -2.95 3.01
CA ASP A 23 23.82 -1.77 3.22
C ASP A 23 22.44 -2.15 3.76
N ALA A 24 21.84 -1.25 4.54
CA ALA A 24 20.48 -1.32 5.02
C ALA A 24 19.85 0.07 5.11
N PHE A 25 18.54 0.14 4.87
CA PHE A 25 17.75 1.34 5.12
C PHE A 25 17.13 1.25 6.51
N VAL A 26 17.12 2.39 7.22
CA VAL A 26 16.45 2.54 8.51
C VAL A 26 15.43 3.65 8.36
N ILE A 27 14.20 3.38 8.77
CA ILE A 27 13.11 4.35 8.80
C ILE A 27 12.49 4.34 10.19
N GLU A 28 11.85 5.45 10.55
CA GLU A 28 10.97 5.47 11.71
C GLU A 28 9.77 4.53 11.48
N GLU A 29 9.24 3.96 12.57
CA GLU A 29 7.99 3.23 12.50
C GLU A 29 6.85 4.23 12.30
N LEU A 30 6.15 4.11 11.16
CA LEU A 30 5.01 4.95 10.85
C LEU A 30 3.76 4.47 11.61
N PRO A 31 2.92 5.38 12.15
CA PRO A 31 1.74 5.06 12.95
C PRO A 31 0.58 4.58 12.06
N THR A 32 0.75 3.38 11.50
CA THR A 32 -0.14 2.74 10.50
C THR A 32 -1.01 1.64 11.09
N ASN A 33 -0.97 1.51 12.42
CA ASN A 33 -1.81 0.59 13.16
C ASN A 33 -3.11 1.30 13.52
N HIS A 34 -4.19 0.89 12.90
CA HIS A 34 -5.54 1.36 13.16
C HIS A 34 -6.31 0.26 13.88
N ASP A 35 -6.39 0.36 15.21
CA ASP A 35 -7.10 -0.57 16.09
C ASP A 35 -6.69 -2.05 15.93
N GLY A 36 -5.38 -2.30 15.85
CA GLY A 36 -4.80 -3.64 15.69
C GLY A 36 -4.72 -4.11 14.24
N HIS A 37 -5.06 -3.26 13.28
CA HIS A 37 -4.99 -3.57 11.86
C HIS A 37 -4.09 -2.59 11.11
N PHE A 38 -3.20 -3.15 10.30
CA PHE A 38 -2.40 -2.41 9.33
C PHE A 38 -3.11 -2.44 8.00
N ARG A 39 -3.15 -1.30 7.31
CA ARG A 39 -3.77 -1.16 5.99
C ARG A 39 -2.72 -0.76 4.96
N LYS A 40 -2.97 -1.13 3.70
CA LYS A 40 -2.17 -0.66 2.59
C LYS A 40 -3.05 -0.49 1.36
N TYR A 41 -3.04 0.72 0.83
CA TYR A 41 -3.63 1.09 -0.45
C TYR A 41 -2.54 1.05 -1.51
N CYS A 42 -2.75 0.19 -2.50
CA CYS A 42 -1.88 0.06 -3.65
C CYS A 42 -2.47 0.87 -4.80
N TRP A 43 -1.63 1.73 -5.37
CA TRP A 43 -1.96 2.57 -6.51
C TRP A 43 -1.04 2.25 -7.68
N ILE A 44 -1.56 2.36 -8.89
CA ILE A 44 -0.77 2.26 -10.13
C ILE A 44 -0.72 3.64 -10.78
N LEU A 45 0.47 4.04 -11.22
CA LEU A 45 0.69 5.20 -12.08
C LEU A 45 0.72 4.74 -13.53
N VAL A 46 -0.11 5.35 -14.38
CA VAL A 46 -0.03 5.20 -15.85
C VAL A 46 -0.17 6.58 -16.46
N ASP A 47 0.80 6.98 -17.28
CA ASP A 47 0.80 8.29 -17.96
C ASP A 47 0.51 9.45 -16.98
N LYS A 48 1.24 9.45 -15.85
CA LYS A 48 1.15 10.44 -14.77
C LYS A 48 -0.20 10.50 -14.04
N LYS A 49 -1.10 9.56 -14.30
CA LYS A 49 -2.39 9.45 -13.60
C LYS A 49 -2.40 8.25 -12.66
N TRP A 50 -2.89 8.47 -11.45
CA TRP A 50 -3.07 7.42 -10.46
C TRP A 50 -4.38 6.67 -10.66
N TYR A 51 -4.31 5.36 -10.50
CA TYR A 51 -5.44 4.44 -10.54
C TYR A 51 -5.41 3.56 -9.28
N PRO A 52 -6.52 3.44 -8.54
CA PRO A 52 -6.58 2.53 -7.39
C PRO A 52 -6.45 1.10 -7.90
N TRP A 53 -5.61 0.29 -7.25
CA TRP A 53 -5.33 -1.09 -7.69
C TRP A 53 -5.91 -2.15 -6.76
N HIS A 54 -5.60 -2.05 -5.47
CA HIS A 54 -6.24 -2.83 -4.41
C HIS A 54 -5.92 -2.25 -3.04
N ARG A 55 -6.73 -2.60 -2.04
CA ARG A 55 -6.52 -2.30 -0.63
C ARG A 55 -6.43 -3.59 0.15
N VAL A 56 -5.37 -3.75 0.92
CA VAL A 56 -5.12 -4.91 1.77
C VAL A 56 -5.14 -4.52 3.25
N ALA A 57 -5.46 -5.46 4.12
CA ALA A 57 -5.32 -5.31 5.57
C ALA A 57 -4.79 -6.59 6.22
N ALA A 58 -4.02 -6.44 7.30
CA ALA A 58 -3.52 -7.55 8.09
C ALA A 58 -3.43 -7.17 9.58
N SER A 59 -3.48 -8.16 10.46
CA SER A 59 -3.22 -8.00 11.89
C SER A 59 -1.73 -7.94 12.25
N SER A 60 -0.85 -8.18 11.26
CA SER A 60 0.60 -8.06 11.40
C SER A 60 1.13 -6.95 10.49
N GLY A 61 2.17 -6.23 10.93
CA GLY A 61 2.72 -5.05 10.22
C GLY A 61 3.40 -5.36 8.88
N LYS A 62 3.46 -6.63 8.45
CA LYS A 62 3.87 -6.99 7.09
C LYS A 62 2.62 -7.19 6.26
N VAL A 63 2.25 -6.15 5.52
CA VAL A 63 1.07 -6.17 4.66
C VAL A 63 1.53 -6.29 3.21
N ASP A 64 1.48 -7.50 2.67
CA ASP A 64 1.66 -7.73 1.24
C ASP A 64 0.46 -8.49 0.66
N ALA A 65 0.19 -8.35 -0.64
CA ALA A 65 -0.99 -8.95 -1.26
C ALA A 65 -1.01 -10.50 -1.17
N PHE A 66 0.15 -11.14 -0.92
CA PHE A 66 0.30 -12.58 -0.77
C PHE A 66 0.08 -13.06 0.68
N SER A 67 0.37 -12.21 1.68
CA SER A 67 0.26 -12.50 3.12
C SER A 67 -0.98 -11.88 3.76
N SER A 68 -1.64 -10.96 3.07
CA SER A 68 -2.83 -10.25 3.53
C SER A 68 -4.13 -11.01 3.27
N ASP A 69 -5.13 -10.75 4.12
CA ASP A 69 -6.45 -11.38 4.14
C ASP A 69 -7.35 -10.86 3.00
N LEU A 70 -6.83 -10.66 1.80
CA LEU A 70 -7.64 -10.22 0.65
C LEU A 70 -8.61 -11.30 0.19
N SER A 71 -8.16 -12.56 0.21
CA SER A 71 -8.94 -13.70 -0.28
C SER A 71 -9.81 -14.35 0.79
N VAL A 72 -9.58 -14.08 2.07
CA VAL A 72 -10.10 -14.93 3.16
C VAL A 72 -11.40 -14.36 3.77
N SER A 73 -11.54 -13.05 3.97
CA SER A 73 -12.73 -12.46 4.60
C SER A 73 -13.64 -11.64 3.66
N ALA A 74 -14.95 -11.68 3.90
CA ALA A 74 -15.92 -10.84 3.21
C ALA A 74 -15.72 -9.34 3.48
N LYS A 75 -15.21 -9.01 4.68
CA LYS A 75 -14.90 -7.64 5.08
C LYS A 75 -13.78 -7.07 4.19
N SER A 76 -12.66 -7.77 4.04
CA SER A 76 -11.55 -7.30 3.19
C SER A 76 -11.98 -7.06 1.75
N ARG A 77 -12.79 -7.94 1.16
CA ARG A 77 -13.32 -7.73 -0.20
C ARG A 77 -14.25 -6.53 -0.30
N SER A 78 -15.10 -6.31 0.70
CA SER A 78 -15.98 -5.13 0.72
C SER A 78 -15.17 -3.84 0.87
N ASP A 79 -14.15 -3.87 1.72
CA ASP A 79 -13.25 -2.76 1.98
C ASP A 79 -12.42 -2.39 0.74
N ASP A 80 -11.92 -3.39 0.01
CA ASP A 80 -11.27 -3.22 -1.29
C ASP A 80 -12.22 -2.64 -2.34
N ALA A 81 -13.43 -3.19 -2.44
CA ALA A 81 -14.43 -2.72 -3.39
C ALA A 81 -14.82 -1.24 -3.15
N ARG A 82 -14.93 -0.80 -1.89
CA ARG A 82 -15.18 0.61 -1.56
C ARG A 82 -14.02 1.50 -2.03
N PHE A 83 -12.78 1.09 -1.76
CA PHE A 83 -11.60 1.80 -2.23
C PHE A 83 -11.52 1.92 -3.75
N LEU A 84 -11.80 0.82 -4.47
CA LEU A 84 -11.80 0.84 -5.94
C LEU A 84 -12.92 1.70 -6.53
N HIS A 85 -14.03 1.89 -5.80
CA HIS A 85 -15.17 2.68 -6.25
C HIS A 85 -15.01 4.17 -5.96
N ASP A 86 -14.62 4.52 -4.74
CA ASP A 86 -14.47 5.89 -4.28
C ASP A 86 -13.24 6.01 -3.36
N PRO A 87 -12.03 6.12 -3.95
CA PRO A 87 -10.81 6.21 -3.16
C PRO A 87 -10.72 7.51 -2.37
N GLU A 88 -11.39 8.59 -2.81
CA GLU A 88 -11.42 9.84 -2.06
C GLU A 88 -12.28 9.72 -0.79
N ALA A 89 -13.38 8.97 -0.82
CA ALA A 89 -14.15 8.66 0.38
C ALA A 89 -13.37 7.80 1.39
N GLU A 90 -12.53 6.87 0.94
CA GLU A 90 -11.75 6.00 1.84
C GLU A 90 -10.46 6.67 2.36
N MET A 91 -9.79 7.50 1.57
CA MET A 91 -8.49 8.11 1.93
C MET A 91 -8.59 9.60 2.29
N GLY A 92 -9.68 10.27 1.94
CA GLY A 92 -9.86 11.70 2.12
C GLY A 92 -9.19 12.56 1.06
N THR A 93 -9.79 13.72 0.79
CA THR A 93 -9.34 14.69 -0.23
C THR A 93 -7.87 15.12 -0.06
N THR A 94 -7.41 15.31 1.19
CA THR A 94 -6.03 15.74 1.46
C THR A 94 -5.01 14.70 0.98
N ALA A 95 -5.25 13.42 1.26
CA ALA A 95 -4.35 12.34 0.85
C ALA A 95 -4.34 12.18 -0.67
N ILE A 96 -5.51 12.23 -1.32
CA ILE A 96 -5.62 12.15 -2.78
C ILE A 96 -4.87 13.28 -3.47
N ARG A 97 -5.06 14.53 -3.04
CA ARG A 97 -4.33 15.68 -3.61
C ARG A 97 -2.82 15.58 -3.41
N THR A 98 -2.39 15.09 -2.25
CA THR A 98 -0.96 14.87 -1.98
C THR A 98 -0.40 13.79 -2.91
N LEU A 99 -1.15 12.71 -3.15
CA LEU A 99 -0.78 11.65 -4.08
C LEU A 99 -0.68 12.17 -5.53
N GLU A 100 -1.65 12.97 -5.98
CA GLU A 100 -1.62 13.62 -7.30
C GLU A 100 -0.39 14.52 -7.49
N GLN A 101 -0.03 15.31 -6.48
CA GLN A 101 1.19 16.10 -6.49
C GLN A 101 2.43 15.21 -6.57
N PHE A 102 2.45 14.09 -5.85
CA PHE A 102 3.54 13.12 -5.90
C PHE A 102 3.76 12.55 -7.31
N ALA A 103 2.69 12.38 -8.11
CA ALA A 103 2.78 11.96 -9.52
C ALA A 103 3.72 12.85 -10.34
N THR A 104 3.70 14.16 -10.06
CA THR A 104 4.50 15.16 -10.79
C THR A 104 5.98 15.12 -10.42
N LEU A 105 6.30 14.58 -9.24
CA LEU A 105 7.68 14.40 -8.76
C LEU A 105 8.30 13.11 -9.31
N LEU A 106 7.47 12.08 -9.50
CA LEU A 106 7.87 10.84 -10.12
C LEU A 106 8.10 11.04 -11.63
N ARG A 107 9.23 10.58 -12.14
CA ARG A 107 9.55 10.60 -13.58
C ARG A 107 9.16 9.30 -14.27
N PHE A 108 8.18 8.59 -13.73
CA PHE A 108 7.75 7.29 -14.21
C PHE A 108 6.53 7.44 -15.12
N ASP A 109 6.60 6.86 -16.33
CA ASP A 109 5.43 6.70 -17.19
C ASP A 109 4.53 5.55 -16.72
N PHE A 110 5.11 4.61 -15.98
CA PHE A 110 4.44 3.49 -15.34
C PHE A 110 5.10 3.16 -14.00
N GLY A 111 4.30 2.87 -12.97
CA GLY A 111 4.79 2.48 -11.67
C GLY A 111 3.65 2.29 -10.67
N GLY A 112 3.95 2.36 -9.39
CA GLY A 112 2.94 2.33 -8.34
C GLY A 112 3.47 2.74 -6.99
N VAL A 113 2.57 2.93 -6.05
CA VAL A 113 2.93 3.18 -4.65
C VAL A 113 2.11 2.32 -3.72
N ASP A 114 2.75 1.96 -2.63
CA ASP A 114 2.15 1.32 -1.47
C ASP A 114 2.08 2.38 -0.36
N CYS A 115 0.88 2.65 0.13
CA CYS A 115 0.66 3.73 1.09
C CYS A 115 -0.46 3.44 2.09
N ASP A 116 -0.55 4.27 3.13
CA ASP A 116 -1.68 4.35 4.05
C ASP A 116 -2.00 5.82 4.37
N VAL A 117 -3.08 6.04 5.10
CA VAL A 117 -3.49 7.37 5.59
C VAL A 117 -3.63 7.31 7.09
N ASP A 118 -2.95 8.23 7.78
CA ASP A 118 -2.99 8.26 9.24
C ASP A 118 -4.29 8.90 9.74
N ASP A 119 -4.50 8.88 11.06
CA ASP A 119 -5.71 9.43 11.68
C ASP A 119 -5.85 10.96 11.49
N ALA A 120 -4.79 11.64 11.06
CA ALA A 120 -4.81 13.07 10.72
C ALA A 120 -5.04 13.33 9.22
N GLY A 121 -5.25 12.30 8.40
CA GLY A 121 -5.46 12.41 6.96
C GLY A 121 -4.17 12.63 6.15
N ARG A 122 -3.00 12.36 6.74
CA ARG A 122 -1.69 12.50 6.07
C ARG A 122 -1.37 11.23 5.30
N LEU A 123 -0.93 11.39 4.05
CA LEU A 123 -0.47 10.29 3.21
C LEU A 123 0.89 9.77 3.71
N MET A 124 0.98 8.47 3.96
CA MET A 124 2.19 7.76 4.34
C MET A 124 2.60 6.81 3.22
N ILE A 125 3.67 7.11 2.50
CA ILE A 125 4.18 6.27 1.41
C ILE A 125 5.24 5.31 1.98
N PHE A 126 5.02 4.01 1.80
CA PHE A 126 5.96 2.97 2.23
C PHE A 126 6.97 2.61 1.15
N GLU A 127 6.51 2.57 -0.10
CA GLU A 127 7.32 2.16 -1.24
C GLU A 127 6.80 2.81 -2.53
N ALA A 128 7.72 3.20 -3.41
CA ALA A 128 7.43 3.58 -4.78
C ALA A 128 8.07 2.55 -5.72
N ASN A 129 7.21 1.83 -6.44
CA ASN A 129 7.57 0.72 -7.29
C ASN A 129 7.70 1.19 -8.75
N ALA A 130 8.87 1.00 -9.35
CA ALA A 130 9.09 1.28 -10.78
C ALA A 130 8.34 0.28 -11.70
N THR A 131 7.94 -0.87 -11.17
CA THR A 131 7.19 -1.89 -11.90
C THR A 131 6.12 -2.49 -10.99
N MET A 132 4.85 -2.43 -11.43
CA MET A 132 3.72 -3.06 -10.73
C MET A 132 3.30 -4.35 -11.42
N ALA A 133 2.97 -5.36 -10.62
CA ALA A 133 2.32 -6.57 -11.13
C ALA A 133 0.83 -6.28 -11.41
N VAL A 134 0.51 -6.11 -12.69
CA VAL A 134 -0.87 -5.95 -13.17
C VAL A 134 -1.34 -7.28 -13.72
N LEU A 135 -2.21 -7.96 -12.96
CA LEU A 135 -2.75 -9.26 -13.36
C LEU A 135 -4.07 -9.08 -14.11
N PRO A 136 -4.35 -9.90 -15.15
CA PRO A 136 -5.65 -9.91 -15.81
C PRO A 136 -6.81 -10.13 -14.82
N PRO A 137 -8.02 -9.64 -15.15
CA PRO A 137 -9.23 -10.00 -14.41
C PRO A 137 -9.35 -11.52 -14.22
N GLY A 138 -9.74 -11.96 -13.03
CA GLY A 138 -9.85 -13.38 -12.68
C GLY A 138 -8.54 -14.07 -12.25
N GLN A 139 -7.38 -13.43 -12.42
CA GLN A 139 -6.10 -13.88 -11.85
C GLN A 139 -5.66 -13.09 -10.61
N ARG A 140 -6.46 -12.10 -10.19
CA ARG A 140 -6.23 -11.37 -8.94
C ARG A 140 -6.58 -12.26 -7.75
N GLN A 141 -5.69 -12.28 -6.76
CA GLN A 141 -5.96 -12.96 -5.48
C GLN A 141 -6.94 -12.15 -4.59
N CYS A 142 -7.13 -10.85 -4.89
CA CYS A 142 -8.23 -10.07 -4.35
C CYS A 142 -9.51 -10.38 -5.12
N GLY A 143 -10.49 -10.97 -4.44
CA GLY A 143 -11.74 -11.38 -5.06
C GLY A 143 -12.63 -10.17 -5.37
N THR A 144 -12.45 -9.57 -6.55
CA THR A 144 -13.57 -9.05 -7.34
C THR A 144 -13.25 -9.07 -8.84
N THR A 145 -14.19 -9.63 -9.61
CA THR A 145 -14.31 -9.55 -11.07
C THR A 145 -14.85 -8.19 -11.52
N VAL A 146 -14.39 -7.07 -10.94
CA VAL A 146 -14.69 -5.75 -11.53
C VAL A 146 -13.70 -5.53 -12.66
N ASP A 147 -14.21 -5.56 -13.88
CA ASP A 147 -13.47 -5.14 -15.06
C ASP A 147 -13.24 -3.62 -14.98
N PRO A 148 -11.99 -3.14 -14.83
CA PRO A 148 -11.71 -1.71 -14.77
C PRO A 148 -12.12 -0.97 -16.06
N LEU A 149 -12.39 -1.68 -17.16
CA LEU A 149 -12.91 -1.10 -18.42
C LEU A 149 -14.43 -0.92 -18.43
N THR A 150 -15.15 -1.36 -17.39
CA THR A 150 -16.62 -1.23 -17.30
C THR A 150 -17.09 -0.05 -16.42
N GLN A 151 -16.19 0.70 -15.81
CA GLN A 151 -16.53 1.99 -15.17
C GLN A 151 -16.50 3.13 -16.21
N SER A 152 -17.56 3.15 -17.02
CA SER A 152 -18.12 4.21 -17.90
C SER A 152 -17.20 5.07 -18.78
N LEU A 153 -17.50 5.00 -20.10
CA LEU A 153 -17.64 6.20 -20.95
C LEU A 153 -18.96 6.90 -20.63
#